data_AF-A0A2E2V5M6-F1
#
_entry.id   AF-A0A2E2V5M6-F1
#
_cell.length_a   1.000
_cell.length_b   1.000
_cell.length_c   1.000
_cell.angle_alpha   90.00
_cell.angle_beta   90.00
_cell.angle_gamma   90.00
#
_symmetry.space_group_name_H-M   'P 1'
#
loop_
_entity.id
_entity.type
_entity.pdbx_description
1 polymer ?
#
loop_
_entity_poly.entity_id
_entity_poly.type
_entity_poly.pdbx_seq_one_letter_code
_entity_poly.pdbx_strand_id
1 'polypeptide(L)'
;MDFSFSGVKTALLHLAQKMDIYPRETSELAVSQFNNLVAELSDSFQTSVVDVIVTKLLNMAKRYHVKGVLLGGGVSANTHLRNHLISRSQLPVIIPPPILCTDNGAMIASCGYYQYQRGQEFGLDLDIDPSLSI
;
A
#
# COMPACT_ATOMS: atom_id res chain seq x y z
N MET A 1 15.10 -2.07 -5.35
CA MET A 1 14.12 -3.12 -5.71
C MET A 1 12.86 -2.37 -6.00
N ASP A 2 12.39 -2.45 -7.24
CA ASP A 2 11.53 -1.38 -7.74
C ASP A 2 10.11 -1.90 -7.92
N PHE A 3 9.19 -1.18 -7.29
CA PHE A 3 7.77 -1.29 -7.59
C PHE A 3 7.46 -0.27 -8.68
N SER A 4 6.88 -0.74 -9.78
CA SER A 4 6.38 0.14 -10.83
C SER A 4 4.89 -0.08 -10.97
N PHE A 5 4.13 0.98 -10.75
CA PHE A 5 2.67 0.99 -10.90
C PHE A 5 2.23 1.87 -12.08
N SER A 6 3.14 2.59 -12.74
CA SER A 6 2.82 3.49 -13.85
C SER A 6 2.21 2.72 -15.03
N GLY A 7 2.81 1.59 -15.40
CA GLY A 7 2.29 0.74 -16.48
C GLY A 7 0.88 0.24 -16.22
N VAL A 8 0.57 -0.17 -14.98
CA VAL A 8 -0.77 -0.66 -14.60
C VAL A 8 -1.80 0.47 -14.65
N LYS A 9 -1.43 1.69 -14.24
CA LYS A 9 -2.31 2.87 -14.36
C LYS A 9 -2.61 3.21 -15.81
N THR A 10 -1.60 3.20 -16.68
CA THR A 10 -1.78 3.46 -18.11
C THR A 10 -2.64 2.40 -18.78
N ALA A 11 -2.41 1.12 -18.46
CA ALA A 11 -3.22 0.03 -18.98
C ALA A 11 -4.69 0.15 -18.54
N LEU A 12 -4.94 0.50 -17.26
CA LEU A 12 -6.27 0.75 -16.74
C LEU A 12 -6.97 1.90 -17.47
N LEU A 13 -6.27 3.00 -17.71
CA LEU A 13 -6.80 4.15 -18.45
C LEU A 13 -7.24 3.76 -19.86
N HIS A 14 -6.38 3.06 -20.62
CA HIS A 14 -6.71 2.61 -21.97
C HIS A 14 -7.89 1.62 -21.98
N LEU A 15 -7.97 0.73 -20.98
CA LEU A 15 -9.09 -0.18 -20.83
C LEU A 15 -10.40 0.58 -20.54
N ALA A 16 -10.36 1.54 -19.63
CA ALA A 16 -11.51 2.38 -19.30
C ALA A 16 -12.00 3.19 -20.50
N GLN A 17 -11.09 3.71 -21.33
CA GLN A 17 -11.42 4.39 -22.59
C GLN A 17 -12.06 3.43 -23.60
N LYS A 18 -11.50 2.23 -23.77
CA LYS A 18 -12.03 1.21 -24.68
C LYS A 18 -13.44 0.74 -24.28
N MET A 19 -13.74 0.74 -22.98
CA MET A 19 -15.01 0.31 -22.44
C MET A 19 -16.02 1.46 -22.26
N ASP A 20 -15.72 2.65 -22.79
CA ASP A 20 -16.57 3.84 -22.70
C ASP A 20 -16.90 4.28 -21.25
N ILE A 21 -15.98 4.00 -20.33
CA ILE A 21 -16.06 4.40 -18.91
C ILE A 21 -15.39 5.76 -18.70
N TYR A 22 -14.38 6.09 -19.51
CA TYR A 22 -13.65 7.35 -19.40
C TYR A 22 -13.41 8.01 -20.77
N PRO A 23 -13.67 9.32 -20.93
CA PRO A 23 -14.25 10.23 -19.94
C PRO A 23 -15.75 9.96 -19.73
N ARG A 24 -16.25 10.18 -18.50
CA ARG A 24 -17.65 9.86 -18.16
C ARG A 24 -18.65 10.72 -18.94
N GLU A 25 -18.26 11.94 -19.28
CA GLU A 25 -19.08 12.93 -19.95
C GLU A 25 -19.48 12.52 -21.37
N THR A 26 -18.66 11.69 -22.02
CA THR A 26 -18.93 11.17 -23.38
C THR A 26 -19.52 9.77 -23.38
N SER A 27 -19.73 9.17 -22.20
CA SER A 27 -20.18 7.79 -22.06
C SER A 27 -21.65 7.66 -22.40
N GLU A 28 -21.98 6.76 -23.32
CA GLU A 28 -23.36 6.42 -23.69
C GLU A 28 -23.95 5.30 -22.81
N LEU A 29 -23.15 4.77 -21.88
CA LEU A 29 -23.56 3.67 -21.01
C LEU A 29 -24.67 4.07 -20.04
N ALA A 30 -25.67 3.19 -19.94
CA ALA A 30 -26.65 3.25 -18.87
C ALA A 30 -25.96 3.24 -17.51
N VAL A 31 -26.50 3.98 -16.53
CA VAL A 31 -25.89 4.17 -15.20
C VAL A 31 -25.58 2.83 -14.50
N SER A 32 -26.47 1.85 -14.62
CA SER A 32 -26.28 0.51 -14.04
C SER A 32 -25.09 -0.23 -14.68
N GLN A 33 -24.99 -0.20 -16.01
CA GLN A 33 -23.88 -0.82 -16.74
C GLN A 33 -22.55 -0.14 -16.42
N PHE A 34 -22.54 1.20 -16.39
CA PHE A 34 -21.37 1.99 -16.02
C PHE A 34 -20.84 1.58 -14.63
N ASN A 35 -21.73 1.56 -13.62
CA ASN A 35 -21.34 1.21 -12.25
C ASN A 35 -20.78 -0.21 -12.14
N ASN A 36 -21.39 -1.18 -12.84
CA ASN A 36 -20.91 -2.56 -12.85
C ASN A 36 -19.50 -2.65 -13.46
N LEU A 37 -19.27 -2.02 -14.61
CA LEU A 37 -17.96 -2.02 -15.25
C LEU A 37 -16.90 -1.33 -14.39
N VAL A 38 -17.22 -0.21 -13.75
CA VAL A 38 -16.31 0.46 -12.80
C VAL A 38 -15.96 -0.45 -11.64
N ALA A 39 -16.92 -1.17 -11.08
CA ALA A 39 -16.68 -2.12 -9.99
C ALA A 39 -15.75 -3.26 -10.45
N GLU A 40 -16.01 -3.87 -11.61
CA GLU A 40 -15.18 -4.94 -12.18
C GLU A 40 -13.75 -4.48 -12.47
N LEU A 41 -13.57 -3.28 -13.05
CA LEU A 41 -12.25 -2.72 -13.31
C LEU A 41 -11.51 -2.39 -12.03
N SER A 42 -12.21 -1.84 -11.03
CA SER A 42 -11.62 -1.50 -9.72
C SER A 42 -11.16 -2.75 -8.98
N ASP A 43 -11.97 -3.81 -8.99
CA ASP A 43 -11.63 -5.09 -8.38
C ASP A 43 -10.44 -5.76 -9.09
N SER A 44 -10.47 -5.80 -10.42
CA SER A 44 -9.36 -6.36 -11.24
C SER A 44 -8.06 -5.59 -11.01
N PHE A 45 -8.12 -4.27 -10.94
CA PHE A 45 -6.96 -3.42 -10.65
C PHE A 45 -6.43 -3.65 -9.24
N GLN A 46 -7.31 -3.64 -8.23
CA GLN A 46 -6.93 -3.89 -6.83
C GLN A 46 -6.27 -5.27 -6.70
N THR A 47 -6.88 -6.31 -7.25
CA THR A 47 -6.37 -7.68 -7.22
C THR A 47 -4.98 -7.76 -7.87
N SER A 48 -4.80 -7.14 -9.04
CA SER A 48 -3.51 -7.14 -9.76
C SER A 48 -2.40 -6.45 -8.95
N VAL A 49 -2.71 -5.29 -8.35
CA VAL A 49 -1.75 -4.54 -7.54
C VAL A 49 -1.40 -5.33 -6.27
N VAL A 50 -2.40 -5.89 -5.59
CA VAL A 50 -2.20 -6.66 -4.35
C VAL A 50 -1.38 -7.93 -4.60
N ASP A 51 -1.65 -8.65 -5.69
CA ASP A 51 -0.89 -9.86 -6.04
C ASP A 51 0.59 -9.55 -6.28
N VAL A 52 0.89 -8.47 -7.01
CA VAL A 52 2.28 -8.03 -7.24
C VAL A 52 2.98 -7.67 -5.92
N ILE A 53 2.30 -6.93 -5.04
CA ILE A 53 2.85 -6.54 -3.73
C ILE A 53 3.14 -7.78 -2.89
N VAL A 54 2.15 -8.66 -2.70
CA VAL A 54 2.28 -9.84 -1.83
C VAL A 54 3.29 -10.82 -2.40
N THR A 55 3.28 -11.08 -3.70
CA THR A 55 4.24 -12.00 -4.33
C THR A 55 5.67 -11.48 -4.18
N LYS A 56 5.94 -10.20 -4.46
CA LYS A 56 7.29 -9.62 -4.27
C LYS A 56 7.70 -9.63 -2.81
N LEU A 57 6.80 -9.28 -1.89
CA LEU A 57 7.06 -9.25 -0.45
C LEU A 57 7.45 -10.64 0.08
N LEU A 58 6.69 -11.68 -0.25
CA LEU A 58 6.97 -13.05 0.22
C LEU A 58 8.23 -13.64 -0.39
N ASN A 59 8.51 -13.34 -1.67
CA ASN A 59 9.78 -13.71 -2.30
C ASN A 59 10.98 -13.10 -1.57
N MET A 60 10.85 -11.84 -1.13
CA MET A 60 11.88 -11.16 -0.36
C MET A 60 11.99 -11.73 1.06
N ALA A 61 10.86 -11.98 1.72
CA ALA A 61 10.85 -12.59 3.03
C ALA A 61 11.62 -13.93 3.04
N LYS A 62 11.43 -14.74 1.99
CA LYS A 62 12.20 -15.98 1.76
C LYS A 62 13.68 -15.71 1.48
N ARG A 63 13.99 -14.77 0.58
CA ARG A 63 15.38 -14.44 0.18
C ARG A 63 16.23 -13.93 1.34
N TYR A 64 15.64 -13.13 2.23
CA TYR A 64 16.34 -12.53 3.37
C TYR A 64 16.18 -13.32 4.67
N HIS A 65 15.53 -14.48 4.63
CA HIS A 65 15.29 -15.35 5.78
C HIS A 65 14.70 -14.59 6.98
N VAL A 66 13.75 -13.69 6.72
CA VAL A 66 13.13 -12.89 7.77
C VAL A 66 12.24 -13.77 8.66
N LYS A 67 12.05 -13.35 9.91
CA LYS A 67 11.25 -14.10 10.90
C LYS A 67 9.76 -13.77 10.86
N GLY A 68 9.37 -12.74 10.12
CA GLY A 68 8.02 -12.22 10.08
C GLY A 68 7.88 -11.07 9.09
N VAL A 69 6.64 -10.71 8.81
CA VAL A 69 6.26 -9.61 7.91
C VAL A 69 5.44 -8.61 8.71
N LEU A 70 5.79 -7.33 8.62
CA LEU A 70 5.02 -6.22 9.17
C LEU A 70 4.39 -5.45 8.03
N LEU A 71 3.06 -5.26 8.05
CA LEU A 71 2.34 -4.45 7.08
C LEU A 71 1.85 -3.16 7.75
N GLY A 72 2.50 -2.04 7.43
CA GLY A 72 2.12 -0.68 7.87
C GLY A 72 1.90 0.27 6.69
N GLY A 73 1.56 1.53 6.97
CA GLY A 73 1.27 2.57 5.97
C GLY A 73 -0.21 2.66 5.59
N GLY A 74 -0.66 3.79 5.02
CA GLY A 74 -2.08 4.04 4.77
C GLY A 74 -2.78 2.98 3.89
N VAL A 75 -2.08 2.43 2.90
CA VAL A 75 -2.61 1.36 2.02
C VAL A 75 -2.86 0.05 2.79
N SER A 76 -2.19 -0.16 3.93
CA SER A 76 -2.46 -1.33 4.78
C SER A 76 -3.86 -1.31 5.40
N ALA A 77 -4.63 -0.22 5.34
CA ALA A 77 -6.04 -0.23 5.70
C ALA A 77 -6.92 -1.05 4.72
N ASN A 78 -6.41 -1.38 3.53
CA ASN A 78 -7.10 -2.19 2.54
C ASN A 78 -7.28 -3.64 3.03
N THR A 79 -8.53 -4.07 3.20
CA THR A 79 -8.87 -5.41 3.71
C THR A 79 -8.50 -6.53 2.74
N HIS A 80 -8.61 -6.31 1.42
CA HIS A 80 -8.20 -7.30 0.42
C HIS A 80 -6.70 -7.59 0.50
N LEU A 81 -5.86 -6.56 0.61
CA LEU A 81 -4.42 -6.70 0.82
C LEU A 81 -4.09 -7.45 2.12
N ARG A 82 -4.74 -7.08 3.24
CA ARG A 82 -4.54 -7.76 4.53
C ARG A 82 -4.84 -9.26 4.40
N ASN A 83 -6.01 -9.59 3.89
CA ASN A 83 -6.47 -10.97 3.78
C ASN A 83 -5.58 -11.78 2.83
N HIS A 84 -5.24 -11.21 1.67
CA HIS A 84 -4.40 -11.87 0.68
C HIS A 84 -2.97 -12.13 1.18
N LEU A 85 -2.39 -11.19 1.94
CA LEU A 85 -1.08 -11.39 2.57
C LEU A 85 -1.13 -12.46 3.65
N ILE A 86 -2.12 -12.41 4.54
CA ILE A 86 -2.30 -13.39 5.62
C ILE A 86 -2.48 -14.79 5.04
N SER A 87 -3.32 -14.94 4.00
CA SER A 87 -3.61 -16.25 3.42
C SER A 87 -2.42 -16.88 2.69
N ARG A 88 -1.48 -16.08 2.19
CA ARG A 88 -0.32 -16.56 1.42
C ARG A 88 0.97 -16.65 2.22
N SER A 89 1.08 -15.93 3.34
CA SER A 89 2.27 -15.94 4.17
C SER A 89 2.37 -17.21 5.01
N GLN A 90 3.52 -17.86 4.97
CA GLN A 90 3.89 -18.91 5.94
C GLN A 90 4.58 -18.35 7.19
N LEU A 91 4.92 -17.07 7.17
CA LEU A 91 5.54 -16.35 8.28
C LEU A 91 4.47 -15.57 9.07
N PRO A 92 4.72 -15.30 10.37
CA PRO A 92 3.88 -14.39 11.14
C PRO A 92 3.71 -13.05 10.42
N VAL A 93 2.46 -12.62 10.25
CA VAL A 93 2.10 -11.31 9.70
C VAL A 93 1.56 -10.44 10.83
N ILE A 94 2.21 -9.31 11.06
CA ILE A 94 1.78 -8.30 12.02
C ILE A 94 1.18 -7.14 11.24
N ILE A 95 -0.05 -6.77 11.59
CA ILE A 95 -0.76 -5.63 10.98
C ILE A 95 -1.33 -4.78 12.10
N PRO A 96 -0.90 -3.52 12.27
CA PRO A 96 -1.50 -2.63 13.26
C PRO A 96 -2.99 -2.37 12.99
N PRO A 97 -3.73 -1.93 14.03
CA PRO A 97 -5.05 -1.34 13.85
C PRO A 97 -5.01 -0.22 12.79
N PRO A 98 -6.05 -0.07 11.94
CA PRO A 98 -6.05 0.93 10.87
C PRO A 98 -5.72 2.36 11.33
N ILE A 99 -6.15 2.77 12.53
CA ILE A 99 -5.85 4.08 13.10
C ILE A 99 -4.36 4.33 13.36
N LEU A 100 -3.56 3.27 13.47
CA LEU A 100 -2.10 3.34 13.66
C LEU A 100 -1.34 3.09 12.34
N CYS A 101 -2.02 2.80 11.24
CA CYS A 101 -1.40 2.51 9.95
C CYS A 101 -1.09 3.77 9.14
N THR A 102 -1.82 4.86 9.34
CA THR A 102 -1.59 6.16 8.69
C THR A 102 -0.59 7.01 9.48
N ASP A 103 -0.03 8.05 8.86
CA ASP A 103 0.87 8.98 9.55
C ASP A 103 0.16 9.62 10.75
N ASN A 104 0.73 9.46 11.94
CA ASN A 104 0.13 9.91 13.19
C ASN A 104 1.20 10.25 14.24
N GLY A 105 0.84 11.10 15.21
CA GLY A 105 1.77 11.52 16.27
C GLY A 105 2.26 10.38 17.17
N ALA A 106 1.50 9.29 17.31
CA ALA A 106 1.90 8.16 18.13
C ALA A 106 3.11 7.41 17.54
N MET A 107 3.23 7.35 16.21
CA MET A 107 4.39 6.74 15.55
C MET A 107 5.67 7.56 15.79
N ILE A 108 5.54 8.89 15.77
CA ILE A 108 6.66 9.82 16.02
C ILE A 108 7.08 9.74 17.49
N ALA A 109 6.11 9.80 18.41
CA ALA A 109 6.37 9.65 19.85
C ALA A 109 7.03 8.31 20.19
N SER A 110 6.56 7.21 19.58
CA SER A 110 7.16 5.88 19.78
C SER A 110 8.59 5.82 19.27
N CYS A 111 8.87 6.40 18.09
CA CYS A 111 10.22 6.49 17.54
C CYS A 111 11.14 7.27 18.49
N GLY A 112 10.73 8.47 18.92
CA GLY A 112 11.49 9.29 19.86
C GLY A 112 11.74 8.58 21.19
N TYR A 113 10.74 7.91 21.74
CA TYR A 113 10.87 7.13 22.97
C TYR A 113 11.94 6.04 22.86
N TYR A 114 11.91 5.22 21.80
CA TYR A 114 12.90 4.15 21.63
C TYR A 114 14.30 4.67 21.27
N GLN A 115 14.41 5.82 20.60
CA GLN A 115 15.70 6.49 20.39
C GLN A 115 16.28 6.98 21.73
N TYR A 116 15.48 7.66 22.54
CA TYR A 116 15.87 8.11 23.87
C TYR A 116 16.31 6.94 24.77
N GLN A 117 15.56 5.83 24.76
CA GLN A 117 15.96 4.62 25.50
C GLN A 117 17.30 4.01 25.05
N ARG A 118 17.74 4.29 23.82
CA ARG A 118 19.05 3.88 23.29
C ARG A 118 20.17 4.89 23.59
N GLY A 119 19.88 5.94 24.35
CA GLY A 119 20.82 7.03 24.65
C GLY A 119 21.02 8.00 23.48
N GLN A 120 20.10 8.02 22.52
CA GLN A 120 20.11 9.01 21.44
C GLN A 120 19.34 10.24 21.89
N GLU A 121 20.05 11.34 22.09
CA GLU A 121 19.50 12.64 22.48
C GLU A 121 19.81 13.67 21.40
N PHE A 122 18.88 14.59 21.19
CA PHE A 122 18.98 15.65 20.19
C PHE A 122 18.93 17.01 20.90
N GLY A 123 19.83 17.91 20.53
CA GLY A 123 19.89 19.27 21.08
C GLY A 123 18.80 20.18 20.53
N LEU A 124 18.77 21.42 21.04
CA LEU A 124 17.84 22.46 20.57
C LEU A 124 18.20 23.00 19.18
N ASP A 125 19.34 22.61 18.64
CA ASP A 125 19.83 22.88 17.30
C ASP A 125 19.30 21.90 16.24
N LEU A 126 18.45 20.94 16.62
CA LEU A 126 17.79 20.02 15.70
C LEU A 126 16.96 20.81 14.67
N ASP A 127 17.24 20.57 13.39
CA ASP A 127 16.56 21.21 12.26
C ASP A 127 15.96 20.16 11.31
N ILE A 128 15.14 20.63 10.38
CA ILE A 128 14.43 19.82 9.40
C ILE A 128 15.41 19.35 8.31
N ASP A 129 15.42 18.05 8.06
CA ASP A 129 16.07 17.46 6.88
C ASP A 129 15.02 16.87 5.93
N PRO A 130 14.67 17.57 4.83
CA PRO A 130 13.74 17.06 3.81
C PRO A 130 14.29 15.84 3.04
N SER A 131 15.59 15.59 3.12
CA SER A 131 16.31 14.52 2.42
C SER A 131 16.75 13.38 3.35
N LEU A 132 16.22 13.34 4.58
CA LEU A 132 16.58 12.34 5.58
C LEU A 132 16.48 10.92 5.01
N SER A 133 17.61 10.22 4.99
CA SER A 133 17.70 8.84 4.50
C SER A 133 17.32 7.84 5.59
N ILE A 134 16.82 6.67 5.15
CA ILE A 134 16.35 5.56 5.99
C ILE A 134 17.30 4.37 5.87
#